data_AF-A0A950API6-F1
#
_entry.id   AF-A0A950API6-F1
#
_cell.length_a   1.000
_cell.length_b   1.000
_cell.length_c   1.000
_cell.angle_alpha   90.00
_cell.angle_beta   90.00
_cell.angle_gamma   90.00
#
_symmetry.space_group_name_H-M   'P 1'
#
loop_
_entity.id
_entity.type
_entity.pdbx_description
1 polymer ?
#
loop_
_entity_poly.entity_id
_entity_poly.type
_entity_poly.pdbx_seq_one_letter_code
_entity_poly.pdbx_strand_id
1 'polypeptide(L)'
;LSPLVQYPHQPNRPATYTVQVQAQGQTTGSFLLGFYLPGDVQGTGTVTKADLQMVKAIGKVRAGNPKYNFSADTNRDGRIGPIDVAFTLQNLGVSTNISPVVSAELDPAGQVGIQPRVTNLQTAHFTGQATPGATITYTNTNNTSIPPVVTTADTNGNYSVNVPLVPGANTINVKSIDAFGQTIQGNLTPVTYIPQITATSDTLSSSRKQS
;
A
#
# COMPACT_ATOMS: atom_id res chain seq x y z
N LEU A 1 -10.24 28.86 -21.95
CA LEU A 1 -9.94 27.83 -20.94
C LEU A 1 -10.50 28.35 -19.63
N SER A 2 -11.46 27.66 -19.02
CA SER A 2 -11.89 27.99 -17.66
C SER A 2 -10.67 27.96 -16.72
N PRO A 3 -10.61 28.80 -15.67
CA PRO A 3 -9.48 28.76 -14.75
C PRO A 3 -9.37 27.36 -14.15
N LEU A 4 -8.18 26.77 -14.28
CA LEU A 4 -7.84 25.48 -13.66
C LEU A 4 -7.96 25.64 -12.15
N VAL A 5 -8.90 24.91 -11.57
CA VAL A 5 -9.16 24.97 -10.12
C VAL A 5 -8.04 24.21 -9.40
N GLN A 6 -7.26 24.92 -8.60
CA GLN A 6 -6.22 24.32 -7.76
C GLN A 6 -6.82 23.73 -6.48
N TYR A 7 -6.40 22.50 -6.17
CA TYR A 7 -6.71 21.82 -4.92
C TYR A 7 -5.42 21.34 -4.24
N PRO A 8 -5.33 21.44 -2.89
CA PRO A 8 -6.29 22.11 -2.01
C PRO A 8 -6.27 23.64 -2.21
N HIS A 9 -7.40 24.31 -1.98
CA HIS A 9 -7.49 25.78 -2.03
C HIS A 9 -6.56 26.49 -1.02
N GLN A 10 -5.95 25.74 -0.10
CA GLN A 10 -4.98 26.20 0.88
C GLN A 10 -3.69 25.37 0.74
N PRO A 11 -2.78 25.74 -0.17
CA PRO A 11 -1.58 24.94 -0.49
C PRO A 11 -0.62 24.75 0.70
N ASN A 12 -0.76 25.57 1.75
CA ASN A 12 0.10 25.53 2.94
C ASN A 12 -0.49 24.68 4.08
N ARG A 13 -1.56 23.92 3.84
CA ARG A 13 -2.18 23.06 4.85
C ARG A 13 -2.38 21.65 4.29
N PRO A 14 -2.07 20.61 5.08
CA PRO A 14 -2.45 19.25 4.73
C PRO A 14 -3.96 19.17 4.48
N ALA A 15 -4.35 18.51 3.39
CA ALA A 15 -5.73 18.22 3.06
C ALA A 15 -5.97 16.71 3.13
N THR A 16 -7.13 16.32 3.67
CA THR A 16 -7.56 14.92 3.69
C THR A 16 -8.56 14.71 2.56
N TYR A 17 -8.32 13.68 1.75
CA TYR A 17 -9.21 13.29 0.67
C TYR A 17 -9.69 11.86 0.90
N THR A 18 -10.98 11.61 0.68
CA THR A 18 -11.57 10.27 0.68
C THR A 18 -11.88 9.89 -0.77
N VAL A 19 -11.32 8.79 -1.24
CA VAL A 19 -11.64 8.23 -2.56
C VAL A 19 -12.58 7.05 -2.38
N GLN A 20 -13.77 7.15 -2.96
CA GLN A 20 -14.69 6.02 -3.10
C GLN A 20 -14.63 5.51 -4.53
N VAL A 21 -14.24 4.24 -4.70
CA VAL A 21 -14.15 3.60 -6.01
C VAL A 21 -15.41 2.79 -6.24
N GLN A 22 -16.12 3.07 -7.34
CA GLN A 22 -17.26 2.29 -7.80
C GLN A 22 -17.02 1.86 -9.25
N ALA A 23 -17.30 0.61 -9.57
CA ALA A 23 -17.18 0.12 -10.93
C ALA A 23 -18.18 0.83 -11.86
N GLN A 24 -17.75 1.15 -13.07
CA GLN A 24 -18.68 1.56 -14.12
C GLN A 24 -19.65 0.42 -14.42
N GLY A 25 -20.96 0.70 -14.39
CA GLY A 25 -22.00 -0.29 -14.67
C GLY A 25 -22.27 -1.31 -13.57
N GLN A 26 -21.93 -1.04 -12.30
CA GLN A 26 -22.18 -1.93 -11.15
C GLN A 26 -21.50 -3.31 -11.27
N THR A 27 -20.42 -3.40 -12.03
CA THR A 27 -19.62 -4.62 -12.13
C THR A 27 -18.80 -4.85 -10.85
N THR A 28 -18.34 -6.08 -10.63
CA THR A 28 -17.47 -6.43 -9.50
C THR A 28 -16.07 -6.76 -10.02
N GLY A 29 -15.04 -6.36 -9.26
CA GLY A 29 -13.64 -6.56 -9.65
C GLY A 29 -12.69 -5.95 -8.64
N SER A 30 -11.42 -6.38 -8.68
CA SER A 30 -10.36 -5.74 -7.89
C SER A 30 -9.95 -4.43 -8.54
N PHE A 31 -9.73 -3.38 -7.73
CA PHE A 31 -9.24 -2.09 -8.21
C PHE A 31 -7.80 -1.86 -7.76
N LEU A 32 -6.99 -1.31 -8.66
CA LEU A 32 -5.71 -0.72 -8.31
C LEU A 32 -5.93 0.79 -8.22
N LEU A 33 -5.69 1.34 -7.02
CA LEU A 33 -5.68 2.78 -6.79
C LEU A 33 -4.25 3.28 -6.85
N GLY A 34 -4.00 4.25 -7.72
CA GLY A 34 -2.70 4.92 -7.84
C GLY A 34 -2.88 6.42 -7.82
N PHE A 35 -1.97 7.10 -7.12
CA PHE A 35 -1.82 8.55 -7.18
C PHE A 35 -0.57 8.87 -7.98
N TYR A 36 -0.62 9.94 -8.78
CA TYR A 36 0.53 10.39 -9.56
C TYR A 36 0.55 11.91 -9.58
N LEU A 37 1.71 12.49 -9.89
CA LEU A 37 1.87 13.92 -10.11
C LEU A 37 1.66 14.24 -11.60
N PRO A 38 0.58 14.93 -12.00
CA PRO A 38 0.35 15.23 -13.41
C PRO A 38 1.49 16.08 -13.98
N GLY A 39 2.09 15.62 -15.07
CA GLY A 39 3.23 16.27 -15.72
C GLY A 39 4.60 15.68 -15.37
N ASP A 40 4.71 14.77 -14.41
CA ASP A 40 5.95 14.03 -14.13
C ASP A 40 6.02 12.79 -15.04
N VAL A 41 6.39 13.02 -16.30
CA VAL A 41 6.41 11.97 -17.33
C VAL A 41 7.43 10.87 -17.03
N GLN A 42 8.56 11.26 -16.42
CA GLN A 42 9.65 10.35 -16.08
C GLN A 42 9.44 9.60 -14.75
N GLY A 43 8.44 9.98 -13.95
CA GLY A 43 8.16 9.35 -12.66
C GLY A 43 9.23 9.63 -11.62
N THR A 44 9.88 10.79 -11.70
CA THR A 44 10.98 11.18 -10.78
C THR A 44 10.47 11.79 -9.47
N GLY A 45 9.16 11.96 -9.34
CA GLY A 45 8.53 12.72 -8.27
C GLY A 45 8.60 14.22 -8.50
N THR A 46 9.27 14.74 -9.54
CA THR A 46 9.35 16.18 -9.79
C THR A 46 9.01 16.51 -11.23
N VAL A 47 8.11 17.47 -11.45
CA VAL A 47 7.83 17.97 -12.79
C VAL A 47 8.93 18.93 -13.20
N THR A 48 9.76 18.52 -14.14
CA THR A 48 10.89 19.31 -14.65
C THR A 48 10.62 19.87 -16.03
N LYS A 49 11.54 20.73 -16.51
CA LYS A 49 11.53 21.19 -17.90
C LYS A 49 11.71 20.03 -18.89
N ALA A 50 12.39 18.95 -18.49
CA ALA A 50 12.55 17.77 -19.35
C ALA A 50 11.20 17.11 -19.62
N ASP A 51 10.37 16.95 -18.59
CA ASP A 51 9.02 16.37 -18.73
C ASP A 51 8.15 17.21 -19.66
N LEU A 52 8.19 18.53 -19.51
CA LEU A 52 7.49 19.44 -20.41
C LEU A 52 7.92 19.28 -21.87
N GLN A 53 9.22 19.11 -22.14
CA GLN A 53 9.69 18.89 -23.51
C GLN A 53 9.23 17.55 -24.06
N MET A 54 9.17 16.49 -23.22
CA MET A 54 8.63 15.19 -23.62
C MET A 54 7.15 15.27 -24.02
N VAL A 55 6.29 15.91 -23.21
CA VAL A 55 4.87 16.06 -23.55
C VAL A 55 4.70 16.82 -24.87
N LYS A 56 5.46 17.91 -25.06
CA LYS A 56 5.43 18.70 -26.30
C LYS A 56 5.90 17.91 -27.51
N ALA A 57 6.95 17.10 -27.36
CA ALA A 57 7.51 16.29 -28.43
C ALA A 57 6.56 15.17 -28.88
N ILE A 58 5.76 14.61 -27.95
CA ILE A 58 4.80 13.55 -28.28
C ILE A 58 3.58 14.13 -29.01
N GLY A 59 3.01 15.22 -28.50
CA GLY A 59 1.90 16.03 -29.04
C GLY A 59 0.96 15.44 -30.13
N LYS A 60 -0.35 15.49 -29.89
CA LYS A 60 -1.44 15.04 -30.79
C LYS A 60 -1.48 13.53 -31.03
N VAL A 61 -1.22 12.75 -29.98
CA VAL A 61 -1.27 11.27 -30.02
C VAL A 61 -2.49 10.77 -29.25
N ARG A 62 -3.02 9.60 -29.63
CA ARG A 62 -4.16 8.96 -28.99
C ARG A 62 -3.79 7.57 -28.48
N ALA A 63 -4.49 7.09 -27.46
CA ALA A 63 -4.37 5.73 -26.98
C ALA A 63 -4.50 4.72 -28.14
N GLY A 64 -3.63 3.70 -28.15
CA GLY A 64 -3.51 2.71 -29.23
C GLY A 64 -2.49 3.06 -30.31
N ASN A 65 -1.98 4.30 -30.36
CA ASN A 65 -0.85 4.64 -31.22
C ASN A 65 0.49 4.16 -30.59
N PRO A 66 1.46 3.63 -31.35
CA PRO A 66 2.75 3.19 -30.80
C PRO A 66 3.56 4.30 -30.10
N LYS A 67 3.33 5.57 -30.44
CA LYS A 67 3.97 6.73 -29.80
C LYS A 67 3.23 7.22 -28.55
N TYR A 68 2.12 6.58 -28.19
CA TYR A 68 1.35 6.95 -27.01
C TYR A 68 2.14 6.60 -25.76
N ASN A 69 2.40 7.61 -24.91
CA ASN A 69 2.95 7.42 -23.59
C ASN A 69 1.88 7.77 -22.56
N PHE A 70 1.44 6.77 -21.80
CA PHE A 70 0.44 6.95 -20.76
C PHE A 70 0.81 8.07 -19.79
N SER A 71 2.08 8.16 -19.35
CA SER A 71 2.55 9.19 -18.42
C SER A 71 2.52 10.62 -18.99
N ALA A 72 2.48 10.77 -20.31
CA ALA A 72 2.34 12.08 -20.98
C ALA A 72 0.88 12.50 -21.21
N ASP A 73 -0.08 11.60 -21.02
CA ASP A 73 -1.51 11.90 -20.90
C ASP A 73 -1.80 12.24 -19.43
N THR A 74 -1.63 13.52 -19.10
CA THR A 74 -1.60 14.04 -17.73
C THR A 74 -2.98 14.11 -17.10
N ASN A 75 -4.04 14.27 -17.90
CA ASN A 75 -5.43 14.27 -17.45
C ASN A 75 -6.14 12.92 -17.66
N ARG A 76 -5.44 11.93 -18.24
CA ARG A 76 -5.89 10.55 -18.46
C ARG A 76 -7.12 10.47 -19.36
N ASP A 77 -7.25 11.36 -20.34
CA ASP A 77 -8.41 11.40 -21.24
C ASP A 77 -8.24 10.51 -22.51
N GLY A 78 -7.11 9.81 -22.61
CA GLY A 78 -6.74 8.96 -23.74
C GLY A 78 -6.12 9.72 -24.91
N ARG A 79 -5.78 11.01 -24.74
CA ARG A 79 -5.18 11.88 -25.77
C ARG A 79 -4.06 12.70 -25.15
N ILE A 80 -2.98 12.86 -25.91
CA ILE A 80 -1.85 13.71 -25.53
C ILE A 80 -1.90 14.95 -26.40
N GLY A 81 -2.08 16.13 -25.81
CA GLY A 81 -2.30 17.38 -26.54
C GLY A 81 -2.00 18.65 -25.76
N PRO A 82 -2.51 19.81 -26.22
CA PRO A 82 -2.25 21.11 -25.60
C PRO A 82 -2.72 21.21 -24.13
N ILE A 83 -3.73 20.43 -23.75
CA ILE A 83 -4.22 20.35 -22.36
C ILE A 83 -3.14 19.72 -21.47
N ASP A 84 -2.46 18.67 -21.92
CA ASP A 84 -1.38 18.05 -21.16
C ASP A 84 -0.17 18.94 -20.99
N VAL A 85 0.15 19.70 -22.04
CA VAL A 85 1.19 20.73 -21.96
C VAL A 85 0.82 21.78 -20.92
N ALA A 86 -0.45 22.17 -20.83
CA ALA A 86 -0.93 23.14 -19.84
C ALA A 86 -0.84 22.60 -18.41
N PHE A 87 -1.26 21.35 -18.16
CA PHE A 87 -1.11 20.71 -16.84
C PHE A 87 0.37 20.56 -16.44
N THR A 88 1.22 20.16 -17.38
CA THR A 88 2.67 20.03 -17.13
C THR A 88 3.33 21.37 -16.84
N LEU A 89 2.94 22.44 -17.55
CA LEU A 89 3.38 23.81 -17.28
C LEU A 89 2.93 24.31 -15.91
N GLN A 90 1.67 24.05 -15.55
CA GLN A 90 1.12 24.46 -14.27
C GLN A 90 1.85 23.83 -13.09
N ASN A 91 2.25 22.56 -13.24
CA ASN A 91 2.96 21.83 -12.20
C ASN A 91 4.48 21.96 -12.31
N LEU A 92 5.03 22.79 -13.21
CA LEU A 92 6.47 22.91 -13.39
C LEU A 92 7.18 23.32 -12.09
N GLY A 93 8.16 22.52 -11.66
CA GLY A 93 8.87 22.70 -10.40
C GLY A 93 8.13 22.17 -9.17
N VAL A 94 6.90 21.69 -9.31
CA VAL A 94 6.22 20.94 -8.26
C VAL A 94 6.93 19.61 -8.11
N SER A 95 7.36 19.34 -6.89
CA SER A 95 7.91 18.07 -6.47
C SER A 95 6.98 17.39 -5.49
N THR A 96 6.99 16.07 -5.55
CA THR A 96 6.34 15.18 -4.63
C THR A 96 7.30 14.05 -4.29
N ASN A 97 7.28 13.63 -3.03
CA ASN A 97 7.90 12.37 -2.62
C ASN A 97 6.85 11.25 -2.50
N ILE A 98 5.67 11.45 -3.12
CA ILE A 98 4.57 10.49 -3.18
C ILE A 98 5.05 9.24 -3.94
N SER A 99 5.31 8.17 -3.20
CA SER A 99 5.13 6.80 -3.68
C SER A 99 4.54 5.96 -2.55
N PRO A 100 3.24 6.15 -2.24
CA PRO A 100 2.54 5.37 -1.25
C PRO A 100 2.30 3.96 -1.80
N VAL A 101 3.31 3.11 -1.72
CA VAL A 101 3.15 1.66 -1.77
C VAL A 101 3.17 1.18 -0.34
N VAL A 102 2.22 0.35 0.07
CA VAL A 102 2.37 -0.52 1.23
C VAL A 102 1.91 -1.88 0.76
N SER A 103 2.85 -2.78 0.50
CA SER A 103 2.54 -4.21 0.46
C SER A 103 2.83 -4.78 1.84
N ALA A 104 2.03 -5.74 2.28
CA ALA A 104 2.23 -6.46 3.53
C ALA A 104 1.85 -7.92 3.28
N GLU A 105 2.87 -8.73 3.06
CA GLU A 105 2.74 -10.14 2.74
C GLU A 105 3.12 -10.96 3.97
N LEU A 106 2.32 -11.98 4.27
CA LEU A 106 2.65 -12.94 5.31
C LEU A 106 3.72 -13.88 4.74
N ASP A 107 4.81 -14.07 5.48
CA ASP A 107 5.86 -15.01 5.12
C ASP A 107 5.29 -16.43 4.97
N PRO A 108 5.40 -17.04 3.76
CA PRO A 108 4.95 -18.41 3.53
C PRO A 108 5.60 -19.44 4.47
N ALA A 109 6.83 -19.20 4.93
CA ALA A 109 7.56 -20.13 5.80
C ALA A 109 6.94 -20.28 7.21
N GLY A 110 6.10 -19.32 7.62
CA GLY A 110 5.39 -19.32 8.90
C GLY A 110 4.01 -19.99 8.86
N GLN A 111 3.57 -20.51 7.70
CA GLN A 111 2.24 -21.08 7.52
C GLN A 111 2.22 -22.59 7.82
N VAL A 112 1.11 -23.11 8.35
CA VAL A 112 0.91 -24.55 8.58
C VAL A 112 -0.08 -25.15 7.58
N GLY A 113 0.31 -26.27 6.95
CA GLY A 113 -0.53 -27.03 6.03
C GLY A 113 -0.74 -26.35 4.67
N ILE A 114 -1.84 -26.70 4.01
CA ILE A 114 -2.23 -26.19 2.68
C ILE A 114 -3.21 -25.00 2.73
N GLN A 115 -3.60 -24.55 3.93
CA GLN A 115 -4.49 -23.40 4.10
C GLN A 115 -3.67 -22.12 4.27
N PRO A 116 -3.82 -21.12 3.38
CA PRO A 116 -3.10 -19.86 3.51
C PRO A 116 -3.50 -19.13 4.80
N ARG A 117 -2.54 -18.46 5.44
CA ARG A 117 -2.75 -17.60 6.64
C ARG A 117 -3.21 -18.32 7.91
N VAL A 118 -2.92 -19.61 8.04
CA VAL A 118 -2.99 -20.35 9.32
C VAL A 118 -1.58 -20.62 9.82
N THR A 119 -1.32 -20.42 11.12
CA THR A 119 -0.01 -20.66 11.74
C THR A 119 -0.13 -21.29 13.12
N ASN A 120 0.89 -22.05 13.52
CA ASN A 120 1.10 -22.49 14.90
C ASN A 120 2.15 -21.66 15.65
N LEU A 121 2.70 -20.62 15.01
CA LEU A 121 3.62 -19.67 15.61
C LEU A 121 2.82 -18.54 16.25
N GLN A 122 3.19 -18.15 17.46
CA GLN A 122 2.56 -17.04 18.17
C GLN A 122 2.92 -15.66 17.56
N THR A 123 3.76 -15.63 16.54
CA THR A 123 4.13 -14.44 15.78
C THR A 123 3.98 -14.69 14.29
N ALA A 124 3.34 -13.75 13.59
CA ALA A 124 3.34 -13.70 12.13
C ALA A 124 4.50 -12.83 11.64
N HIS A 125 5.33 -13.38 10.75
CA HIS A 125 6.36 -12.62 10.05
C HIS A 125 5.75 -11.99 8.80
N PHE A 126 5.82 -10.66 8.69
CA PHE A 126 5.39 -9.91 7.53
C PHE A 126 6.59 -9.25 6.84
N THR A 127 6.56 -9.27 5.50
CA THR A 127 7.49 -8.51 4.66
C THR A 127 6.71 -7.62 3.71
N GLY A 128 7.34 -6.56 3.22
CA GLY A 128 6.69 -5.70 2.25
C GLY A 128 7.58 -4.58 1.74
N GLN A 129 6.97 -3.71 0.94
CA GLN A 129 7.58 -2.46 0.53
C GLN A 129 6.76 -1.26 0.99
N ALA A 130 7.47 -0.20 1.37
CA ALA A 130 6.94 1.12 1.62
C ALA A 130 7.88 2.20 1.09
N THR A 131 7.45 3.46 1.13
CA THR A 131 8.33 4.61 0.85
C THR A 131 9.59 4.50 1.72
N PRO A 132 10.82 4.63 1.17
CA PRO A 132 12.04 4.54 1.96
C PRO A 132 12.02 5.44 3.20
N GLY A 133 12.37 4.89 4.36
CA GLY A 133 12.32 5.62 5.63
C GLY A 133 10.93 5.82 6.23
N ALA A 134 9.86 5.32 5.61
CA ALA A 134 8.51 5.38 6.19
C ALA A 134 8.41 4.50 7.44
N THR A 135 7.66 4.98 8.42
CA THR A 135 7.30 4.24 9.64
C THR A 135 6.03 3.42 9.40
N ILE A 136 6.10 2.12 9.59
CA ILE A 136 4.97 1.19 9.42
C ILE A 136 4.54 0.68 10.78
N THR A 137 3.26 0.86 11.10
CA THR A 137 2.62 0.44 12.36
C THR A 137 1.61 -0.66 12.07
N TYR A 138 1.75 -1.79 12.77
CA TYR A 138 0.84 -2.92 12.75
C TYR A 138 0.03 -2.96 14.04
N THR A 139 -1.30 -2.93 13.92
CA THR A 139 -2.22 -2.95 15.06
C THR A 139 -3.16 -4.13 14.95
N ASN A 140 -3.22 -4.98 15.98
CA ASN A 140 -4.22 -6.03 16.04
C ASN A 140 -5.56 -5.44 16.47
N THR A 141 -6.54 -5.44 15.56
CA THR A 141 -7.87 -4.85 15.83
C THR A 141 -8.79 -5.79 16.60
N ASN A 142 -8.46 -7.09 16.67
CA ASN A 142 -9.26 -8.08 17.40
C ASN A 142 -8.90 -8.12 18.89
N ASN A 143 -7.68 -7.70 19.25
CA ASN A 143 -7.24 -7.62 20.63
C ASN A 143 -6.33 -6.41 20.86
N THR A 144 -6.90 -5.37 21.47
CA THR A 144 -6.21 -4.11 21.79
C THR A 144 -5.24 -4.20 22.97
N SER A 145 -5.20 -5.35 23.67
CA SER A 145 -4.21 -5.59 24.74
C SER A 145 -2.82 -5.89 24.17
N ILE A 146 -2.72 -6.21 22.87
CA ILE A 146 -1.45 -6.31 22.17
C ILE A 146 -1.05 -4.89 21.73
N PRO A 147 0.10 -4.36 22.18
CA PRO A 147 0.56 -3.05 21.73
C PRO A 147 0.88 -3.08 20.23
N PRO A 148 0.71 -1.95 19.51
CA PRO A 148 1.12 -1.85 18.12
C PRO A 148 2.61 -2.16 17.93
N VAL A 149 2.93 -2.86 16.85
CA VAL A 149 4.32 -3.12 16.46
C VAL A 149 4.73 -2.12 15.39
N VAL A 150 5.91 -1.54 15.51
CA VAL A 150 6.42 -0.51 14.60
C VAL A 150 7.70 -1.00 13.93
N THR A 151 7.84 -0.75 12.63
CA THR A 151 9.06 -0.96 11.84
C THR A 151 9.28 0.22 10.89
N THR A 152 10.40 0.23 10.17
CA THR A 152 10.75 1.28 9.21
C THR A 152 11.23 0.63 7.91
N ALA A 153 10.83 1.20 6.77
CA ALA A 153 11.35 0.77 5.48
C ALA A 153 12.80 1.22 5.27
N ASP A 154 13.62 0.34 4.70
CA ASP A 154 15.02 0.61 4.39
C ASP A 154 15.17 1.63 3.24
N THR A 155 16.41 1.93 2.85
CA THR A 155 16.71 2.89 1.77
C THR A 155 16.19 2.44 0.40
N ASN A 156 15.91 1.16 0.22
CA ASN A 156 15.34 0.56 -0.99
C ASN A 156 13.82 0.38 -0.87
N GLY A 157 13.22 0.78 0.25
CA GLY A 157 11.79 0.67 0.52
C GLY A 157 11.34 -0.67 1.09
N ASN A 158 12.23 -1.63 1.34
CA ASN A 158 11.83 -2.94 1.88
C ASN A 158 11.70 -2.88 3.42
N TYR A 159 10.80 -3.69 3.97
CA TYR A 159 10.72 -3.87 5.43
C TYR A 159 10.34 -5.31 5.82
N SER A 160 10.62 -5.65 7.07
CA SER A 160 10.27 -6.90 7.73
C SER A 160 9.82 -6.60 9.16
N VAL A 161 8.86 -7.37 9.67
CA VAL A 161 8.33 -7.24 11.03
C VAL A 161 7.71 -8.53 11.54
N ASN A 162 7.85 -8.79 12.84
CA ASN A 162 7.17 -9.89 13.52
C ASN A 162 6.03 -9.33 14.38
N VAL A 163 4.80 -9.77 14.11
CA VAL A 163 3.58 -9.28 14.78
C VAL A 163 3.03 -10.38 15.69
N PRO A 164 2.87 -10.12 17.01
CA PRO A 164 2.26 -11.06 17.93
C PRO A 164 0.80 -11.37 17.57
N LEU A 165 0.43 -12.64 17.74
CA LEU A 165 -0.91 -13.16 17.52
C LEU A 165 -1.50 -13.68 18.83
N VAL A 166 -2.83 -13.63 18.95
CA VAL A 166 -3.60 -14.31 20.00
C VAL A 166 -4.35 -15.51 19.42
N PRO A 167 -4.67 -16.53 20.23
CA PRO A 167 -5.38 -17.70 19.75
C PRO A 167 -6.66 -17.33 19.00
N GLY A 168 -6.86 -17.94 17.82
CA GLY A 168 -7.97 -17.63 16.91
C GLY A 168 -7.60 -16.66 15.79
N ALA A 169 -8.62 -16.02 15.21
CA ALA A 169 -8.45 -15.09 14.09
C ALA A 169 -7.94 -13.71 14.56
N ASN A 170 -6.91 -13.20 13.89
CA ASN A 170 -6.30 -11.91 14.14
C ASN A 170 -6.46 -11.02 12.90
N THR A 171 -7.25 -9.95 13.00
CA THR A 171 -7.30 -8.91 11.96
C THR A 171 -6.27 -7.86 12.29
N ILE A 172 -5.42 -7.54 11.32
CA ILE A 172 -4.32 -6.59 11.50
C ILE A 172 -4.54 -5.37 10.62
N ASN A 173 -4.58 -4.20 11.23
CA ASN A 173 -4.50 -2.93 10.52
C ASN A 173 -3.03 -2.55 10.33
N VAL A 174 -2.65 -2.20 9.10
CA VAL A 174 -1.33 -1.67 8.78
C VAL A 174 -1.50 -0.21 8.44
N LYS A 175 -0.67 0.64 9.06
CA LYS A 175 -0.59 2.07 8.82
C LYS A 175 0.85 2.44 8.48
N SER A 176 1.10 3.05 7.33
CA SER A 176 2.40 3.62 6.99
C SER A 176 2.34 5.14 7.07
N ILE A 177 3.40 5.74 7.61
CA ILE A 177 3.60 7.19 7.68
C ILE A 177 4.98 7.52 7.09
N ASP A 178 5.04 8.32 6.05
CA ASP A 178 6.31 8.77 5.47
C ASP A 178 6.91 9.98 6.23
N ALA A 179 8.11 10.41 5.82
CA ALA A 179 8.80 11.56 6.43
C ALA A 179 8.06 12.91 6.26
N PHE A 180 7.05 12.96 5.38
CA PHE A 180 6.21 14.13 5.13
C PHE A 180 4.88 14.06 5.90
N GLY A 181 4.66 13.00 6.69
CA GLY A 181 3.44 12.80 7.46
C GLY A 181 2.26 12.24 6.65
N GLN A 182 2.49 11.81 5.41
CA GLN A 182 1.47 11.16 4.60
C GLN A 182 1.12 9.81 5.20
N THR A 183 -0.16 9.47 5.26
CA THR A 183 -0.63 8.24 5.89
C THR A 183 -1.38 7.35 4.90
N ILE A 184 -1.01 6.07 4.84
CA ILE A 184 -1.76 5.01 4.15
C ILE A 184 -2.15 4.00 5.22
N GLN A 185 -3.38 3.50 5.20
CA GLN A 185 -3.77 2.43 6.11
C GLN A 185 -4.81 1.48 5.51
N GLY A 186 -4.80 0.24 5.97
CA GLY A 186 -5.75 -0.79 5.54
C GLY A 186 -5.71 -2.02 6.44
N ASN A 187 -6.76 -2.83 6.38
CA ASN A 187 -6.80 -4.11 7.09
C ASN A 187 -6.27 -5.22 6.19
N LEU A 188 -5.40 -6.07 6.73
CA LEU A 188 -4.99 -7.30 6.07
C LEU A 188 -6.09 -8.35 6.18
N THR A 189 -6.09 -9.31 5.25
CA THR A 189 -6.84 -10.55 5.42
C THR A 189 -6.38 -11.23 6.72
N PRO A 190 -7.33 -11.65 7.60
CA PRO A 190 -6.99 -12.18 8.92
C PRO A 190 -6.00 -13.35 8.89
N VAL A 191 -5.18 -13.45 9.95
CA VAL A 191 -4.28 -14.57 10.21
C VAL A 191 -4.81 -15.36 11.40
N THR A 192 -4.95 -16.68 11.25
CA THR A 192 -5.46 -17.55 12.31
C THR A 192 -4.30 -18.25 13.02
N TYR A 193 -4.17 -18.00 14.33
CA TYR A 193 -3.19 -18.68 15.18
C TYR A 193 -3.86 -19.82 15.94
N ILE A 194 -3.33 -21.04 15.79
CA ILE A 194 -3.77 -22.24 16.50
C ILE A 194 -2.58 -22.76 17.32
N PRO A 195 -2.58 -22.61 18.65
CA PRO A 195 -1.51 -23.15 19.50
C PRO A 195 -1.36 -24.67 19.29
N GLN A 196 -0.12 -25.16 19.22
CA GLN A 196 0.13 -26.60 19.29
C GLN A 196 -0.24 -27.08 20.69
N ILE A 197 -1.21 -27.98 20.78
CA ILE A 197 -1.49 -28.69 22.03
C ILE A 197 -0.42 -29.78 22.14
N THR A 198 0.63 -29.55 22.93
CA THR A 198 1.57 -30.61 23.27
C THR A 198 0.81 -31.59 24.16
N ALA A 199 0.46 -32.76 23.64
CA ALA A 199 -0.05 -33.84 24.46
C ALA A 199 1.05 -34.24 25.45
N THR A 200 0.96 -33.78 26.69
CA THR A 200 1.69 -34.40 27.79
C THR A 200 1.23 -35.85 27.83
N SER A 201 2.13 -36.76 27.48
CA SER A 201 1.92 -38.19 27.71
C SER A 201 1.87 -38.38 29.22
N ASP A 202 0.68 -38.26 29.80
CA ASP A 202 0.44 -38.53 31.20
C ASP A 202 0.60 -40.05 31.36
N THR A 203 1.77 -40.45 31.84
CA THR A 203 2.08 -41.84 32.15
C THR A 203 1.05 -42.32 33.17
N LEU A 204 0.15 -43.20 32.74
CA LEU A 204 -0.77 -43.94 33.60
C LEU A 204 0.02 -44.69 34.68
N SER A 205 0.15 -44.08 35.85
CA SER A 205 0.67 -44.72 37.06
C SER A 205 -0.48 -45.36 37.85
N SER A 206 -0.54 -46.68 37.79
CA SER A 206 -1.01 -47.61 38.83
C SER A 206 -2.50 -47.62 39.26
N SER A 207 -3.19 -48.72 38.94
CA SER A 207 -3.75 -49.64 39.96
C SER A 207 -4.39 -50.86 39.33
N ARG A 208 -3.65 -51.97 39.28
CA ARG A 208 -4.22 -53.31 39.22
C ARG A 208 -4.12 -53.89 40.64
N LYS A 209 -5.16 -53.70 41.47
CA LYS A 209 -5.32 -54.52 42.66
C LYS A 209 -5.73 -55.91 42.21
N GLN A 210 -4.83 -56.88 42.38
CA GLN A 210 -5.21 -58.29 42.51
C GLN A 210 -5.65 -58.51 43.96
N SER A 211 -6.87 -58.99 44.14
CA SER A 211 -7.19 -60.01 45.14
C SER A 211 -8.44 -60.76 44.71
#